data_AF-A0A9D8VD44-F1
#
_entry.id   AF-A0A9D8VD44-F1
#
_cell.length_a   1.000
_cell.length_b   1.000
_cell.length_c   1.000
_cell.angle_alpha   90.00
_cell.angle_beta   90.00
_cell.angle_gamma   90.00
#
_symmetry.space_group_name_H-M   'P 1'
#
loop_
_entity.id
_entity.type
_entity.pdbx_description
1 polymer ?
#
loop_
_entity_poly.entity_id
_entity_poly.type
_entity_poly.pdbx_seq_one_letter_code
_entity_poly.pdbx_strand_id
1 'polypeptide(L)' 'MKIREIVKDQNAHFVFYRDRALFYETDNGFQFPVPIEDAGSATFNKEEKAILLMRYIRRHLKNVEEAKDAQADSDA' A
#
# COMPACT_ATOMS: atom_id res chain seq x y z
N MET A 1 11.87 2.72 3.64
CA MET A 1 11.04 3.92 3.92
C MET A 1 10.27 3.68 5.22
N LYS A 2 10.27 4.62 6.17
CA LYS A 2 9.58 4.40 7.46
C LYS A 2 8.09 4.71 7.30
N ILE A 3 7.22 3.94 7.96
CA ILE A 3 5.77 4.14 7.82
C ILE A 3 5.29 5.55 8.15
N ARG A 4 5.93 6.21 9.14
CA ARG A 4 5.62 7.59 9.51
C ARG A 4 5.81 8.55 8.33
N GLU A 5 6.82 8.34 7.49
CA GLU A 5 7.10 9.18 6.31
C GLU A 5 6.04 8.96 5.21
N ILE A 6 5.50 7.75 5.11
CA ILE A 6 4.48 7.40 4.11
C ILE A 6 3.11 7.99 4.47
N VAL A 7 2.79 8.12 5.77
CA VAL A 7 1.43 8.45 6.22
C VAL A 7 1.26 9.87 6.78
N LYS A 8 2.32 10.48 7.31
CA LYS A 8 2.21 11.77 8.01
C LYS A 8 2.08 12.90 6.99
N ASP A 9 0.97 13.62 7.05
CA ASP A 9 0.68 14.76 6.17
C ASP A 9 0.74 14.36 4.67
N GLN A 10 0.26 13.15 4.36
CA GLN A 10 0.21 12.59 3.02
C GLN A 10 -1.23 12.17 2.67
N ASN A 11 -1.61 12.41 1.43
CA ASN A 11 -2.75 11.81 0.78
C ASN A 11 -2.30 10.63 -0.10
N ALA A 12 -3.24 9.75 -0.41
CA ALA A 12 -3.08 8.60 -1.26
C ALA A 12 -4.08 8.71 -2.41
N HIS A 13 -3.58 8.62 -3.64
CA HIS A 13 -4.34 8.82 -4.86
C HIS A 13 -4.54 7.49 -5.58
N PHE A 14 -5.77 7.20 -5.96
CA PHE A 14 -6.08 6.03 -6.78
C PHE A 14 -5.41 6.18 -8.14
N VAL A 15 -4.66 5.15 -8.55
CA VAL A 15 -3.92 5.13 -9.83
C VAL A 15 -4.59 4.19 -10.83
N PHE A 16 -4.76 2.93 -10.45
CA PHE A 16 -5.39 1.91 -11.31
C PHE A 16 -5.92 0.72 -10.51
N TYR A 17 -6.75 -0.10 -11.16
CA TYR A 17 -7.20 -1.38 -10.64
C TYR A 17 -6.58 -2.51 -11.46
N ARG A 18 -6.00 -3.51 -10.80
CA ARG A 18 -5.48 -4.72 -11.43
C ARG A 18 -5.55 -5.88 -10.44
N ASP A 19 -5.89 -7.07 -10.93
CA ASP A 19 -5.79 -8.31 -10.15
C ASP A 19 -6.47 -8.23 -8.77
N ARG A 20 -7.74 -7.81 -8.77
CA ARG A 20 -8.55 -7.66 -7.56
C ARG A 20 -7.99 -6.70 -6.51
N ALA A 21 -7.06 -5.83 -6.90
CA ALA A 21 -6.51 -4.78 -6.04
C ALA A 21 -6.62 -3.39 -6.67
N LEU A 22 -6.97 -2.40 -5.85
CA LEU A 22 -6.81 -0.99 -6.17
C LEU A 22 -5.40 -0.55 -5.78
N PHE A 23 -4.70 0.09 -6.69
CA PHE A 23 -3.39 0.65 -6.43
C PHE A 23 -3.52 2.13 -6.09
N TYR A 24 -3.01 2.48 -4.93
CA TYR A 24 -2.90 3.86 -4.46
C TYR A 24 -1.44 4.27 -4.41
N GLU A 25 -1.16 5.54 -4.68
CA GLU A 25 0.17 6.16 -4.56
C GLU A 25 0.08 7.36 -3.62
N THR A 26 0.98 7.42 -2.63
CA THR A 26 1.06 8.58 -1.73
C THR A 26 1.74 9.77 -2.41
N ASP A 27 1.59 10.99 -1.89
CA ASP A 27 2.19 12.20 -2.49
C ASP A 27 3.72 12.10 -2.69
N ASN A 28 4.40 11.26 -1.90
CA ASN A 28 5.83 10.97 -2.00
C ASN A 28 6.18 9.74 -2.87
N GLY A 29 5.24 9.23 -3.66
CA GLY A 29 5.46 8.17 -4.65
C GLY A 29 5.47 6.74 -4.10
N PHE A 30 5.06 6.52 -2.85
CA PHE A 30 4.94 5.16 -2.33
C PHE A 30 3.63 4.52 -2.79
N GLN A 31 3.75 3.53 -3.68
CA GLN A 31 2.61 2.79 -4.22
C GLN A 31 2.31 1.53 -3.37
N PHE A 32 1.04 1.25 -3.12
CA PHE A 32 0.61 0.05 -2.38
C PHE A 32 -0.76 -0.47 -2.85
N PRO A 33 -1.01 -1.79 -2.74
CA PRO A 33 -2.28 -2.38 -3.11
C PRO A 33 -3.29 -2.41 -1.96
N VAL A 34 -4.56 -2.18 -2.29
CA VAL A 34 -5.74 -2.38 -1.43
C VAL A 34 -6.62 -3.46 -2.10
N PRO A 35 -6.69 -4.68 -1.55
CA PRO A 35 -7.56 -5.75 -2.05
C PRO A 35 -9.02 -5.37 -1.90
N ILE A 36 -9.83 -5.63 -2.94
CA ILE A 36 -11.25 -5.30 -2.93
C ILE A 36 -12.05 -6.13 -1.92
N GLU A 37 -11.52 -7.28 -1.48
CA GLU A 37 -12.16 -8.13 -0.48
C GLU A 37 -12.27 -7.45 0.88
N ASP A 38 -11.34 -6.54 1.19
CA ASP A 38 -11.33 -5.79 2.45
C ASP A 38 -12.36 -4.62 2.44
N ALA A 39 -13.05 -4.36 1.31
CA ALA A 39 -13.91 -3.19 1.12
C ALA A 39 -15.34 -3.31 1.65
N GLY A 40 -15.93 -4.50 1.56
CA GLY A 40 -17.36 -4.70 1.79
C GLY A 40 -18.22 -3.76 0.94
N SER A 41 -19.02 -2.90 1.58
CA SER A 41 -19.87 -1.89 0.95
C SER A 41 -19.27 -0.47 0.95
N ALA A 42 -17.96 -0.34 1.21
CA ALA A 42 -17.29 0.96 1.24
C ALA A 42 -17.17 1.57 -0.16
N THR A 43 -17.14 2.90 -0.20
CA THR A 43 -16.80 3.66 -1.41
C THR A 43 -15.30 3.85 -1.49
N PHE A 44 -14.72 3.56 -2.64
CA PHE A 44 -13.34 3.92 -2.94
C PHE A 44 -13.29 5.32 -3.53
N ASN A 45 -12.72 6.26 -2.78
CA ASN A 45 -12.52 7.60 -3.26
C ASN A 45 -11.24 7.69 -4.12
N LYS A 46 -11.23 8.66 -5.03
CA LYS A 46 -10.05 8.99 -5.85
C LYS A 46 -8.84 9.38 -5.00
N GLU A 47 -9.09 9.92 -3.81
CA GLU A 47 -8.10 10.46 -2.89
C GLU A 47 -8.57 10.14 -1.47
N GLU A 48 -7.64 9.70 -0.63
CA GLU A 48 -7.85 9.43 0.79
C GLU A 48 -6.66 9.93 1.60
N LYS A 49 -6.86 10.25 2.89
CA LYS A 49 -5.71 10.48 3.76
C LYS A 49 -4.92 9.18 3.90
N ALA A 50 -3.61 9.22 3.65
CA ALA A 50 -2.76 8.02 3.68
C ALA A 50 -2.83 7.28 5.03
N ILE A 51 -3.02 8.01 6.13
CA ILE A 51 -3.21 7.43 7.47
C ILE A 51 -4.43 6.50 7.58
N LEU A 52 -5.49 6.72 6.80
CA LEU A 52 -6.68 5.84 6.79
C LEU A 52 -6.38 4.50 6.12
N LEU A 53 -5.39 4.48 5.21
CA LEU A 53 -4.95 3.28 4.48
C LEU A 53 -3.73 2.61 5.12
N MET A 54 -3.35 3.04 6.33
CA MET A 54 -2.15 2.58 7.04
C MET A 54 -2.10 1.05 7.24
N ARG A 55 -3.25 0.38 7.41
CA ARG A 55 -3.33 -1.09 7.48
C ARG A 55 -2.70 -1.74 6.24
N TYR A 56 -3.02 -1.22 5.06
CA TYR A 56 -2.57 -1.74 3.78
C TYR A 56 -1.12 -1.39 3.50
N ILE A 57 -0.71 -0.17 3.86
CA ILE A 57 0.69 0.26 3.79
C ILE A 57 1.58 -0.64 4.66
N ARG A 58 1.18 -0.95 5.91
CA ARG A 58 1.91 -1.89 6.79
C ARG A 58 2.05 -3.26 6.16
N ARG A 59 0.94 -3.80 5.65
CA ARG A 59 0.92 -5.13 5.02
C ARG A 59 1.84 -5.16 3.81
N HIS A 60 1.83 -4.14 2.97
CA HIS A 60 2.70 -4.06 1.81
C HIS A 60 4.19 -3.99 2.19
N LEU A 61 4.54 -3.14 3.17
CA LEU A 61 5.92 -3.07 3.68
C LEU A 61 6.41 -4.42 4.22
N LYS A 62 5.56 -5.15 4.95
CA LYS A 62 5.90 -6.49 5.47
C LYS A 62 6.17 -7.47 4.34
N ASN A 63 5.28 -7.52 3.34
CA ASN A 63 5.43 -8.43 2.20
C ASN A 63 6.70 -8.11 1.37
N VAL A 64 7.03 -6.82 1.22
CA VAL A 64 8.26 -6.39 0.52
C VAL A 64 9.51 -6.81 1.29
N GLU A 65 9.48 -6.75 2.63
CA GLU A 65 10.59 -7.21 3.46
C GLU A 65 10.75 -8.73 3.35
N GLU A 66 9.67 -9.49 3.52
CA GLU A 66 9.68 -10.96 3.41
C GLU A 66 10.16 -11.44 2.03
N ALA A 67 9.79 -10.73 0.96
CA ALA A 67 10.25 -11.05 -0.39
C ALA A 67 11.76 -10.79 -0.58
N LYS A 68 12.32 -9.77 0.07
CA LYS A 68 13.77 -9.51 0.03
C LYS A 68 14.55 -10.57 0.78
N ASP A 69 14.06 -10.95 1.96
CA ASP A 69 14.70 -11.98 2.78
C ASP A 69 14.72 -13.33 2.04
N ALA A 70 13.59 -13.71 1.42
CA ALA A 70 13.50 -14.93 0.64
C ALA A 70 14.43 -14.95 -0.59
N GLN A 71 14.66 -13.79 -1.22
CA GLN A 71 15.60 -13.66 -2.34
C GLN A 71 17.05 -13.84 -1.86
N ALA A 72 17.41 -13.23 -0.72
CA ALA A 72 18.75 -13.32 -0.15
C ALA A 72 19.12 -14.76 0.27
N ASP A 73 18.17 -15.53 0.79
CA ASP A 73 18.37 -16.95 1.16
C ASP A 73 18.52 -17.87 -0.07
N SER A 74 17.99 -17.47 -1.24
CA SER A 74 18.12 -18.25 -2.47
C SER A 74 19.46 -18.05 -3.19
N ASP A 75 20.17 -16.95 -2.89
CA ASP A 75 21.45 -16.58 -3.49
C ASP A 75 22.67 -16.94 -2.60
N ALA A 76 22.45 -17.55 -1.43
CA ALA A 76 23.47 -17.95 -0.45
C ALA A 76 23.71 -19.48 -0.41
#